data_AF-A0A7K2CF39-F1
#
_entry.id   AF-A0A7K2CF39-F1
#
_cell.length_a   1.000
_cell.length_b   1.000
_cell.length_c   1.000
_cell.angle_alpha   90.00
_cell.angle_beta   90.00
_cell.angle_gamma   90.00
#
_symmetry.space_group_name_H-M   'P 1'
#
loop_
_entity.id
_entity.type
_entity.pdbx_description
1 polymer ?
#
loop_
_entity_poly.entity_id
_entity_poly.type
_entity_poly.pdbx_seq_one_letter_code
_entity_poly.pdbx_strand_id
1 'polypeptide(L)'
;MESDIAKQVASYESIDPGQANAWLEPYIPQEPSSILDVGAGNGRDAAWLASKGHQVIAVEPSRGMRREAERHHSRSAFTLVADQLPDIKETSRSGLSFDLILLNAVWMFIPPAGRERSFRKLIALLKPRGVIAISFRTPCESHRGMYPVSVPEIEQLALSHGAYVESTEKSSDFLGRSDVEWHQMIIRLPDDGTGALPLIRRIVLLDDKSSTYKLALLRSLCRVASISPGLAHESGSDQVTIPLGAVALAWIQLYLPLLKADMPQNPRNESGGQYIGFANNALDTLIASPQETAQLRPGASLYEDRAKDLTSSLREAAATIERMPVRYLYYPDGQPIFTVTKRRFRIGRFIKLNEDYFSEFGEMIVPAHLWRALQRYSIWIEPALVEEWIRLMRGYADRQDRPLDELKLRRLMRPYEPERNQGEVRNRALKLLHKQSVYCVWTGKKLHAKNMHIDHCLPWAAWPCDDLWNLMPANKASNLSKRNHLPDNITIREAQDRIMTWWDDAYRRDEATSERFLLEAKARLPALKESAPLLDDVFFALDLQRTRLYNDHRIPEWSGPRGSVPTLLSTRE
;
A
#
# COMPACT_ATOMS: atom_id res chain seq x y z
N MET A 1 -22.56 24.19 43.09
CA MET A 1 -22.58 23.25 41.95
C MET A 1 -23.05 23.92 40.65
N GLU A 2 -24.34 24.25 40.45
CA GLU A 2 -24.77 24.97 39.22
C GLU A 2 -24.15 26.37 39.10
N SER A 3 -24.02 27.10 40.20
CA SER A 3 -23.34 28.42 40.24
C SER A 3 -21.84 28.37 39.92
N ASP A 4 -21.18 27.23 40.15
CA ASP A 4 -19.74 27.05 39.92
C ASP A 4 -19.48 26.65 38.47
N ILE A 5 -20.36 25.81 37.90
CA ILE A 5 -20.36 25.46 36.48
C ILE A 5 -20.57 26.71 35.63
N ALA A 6 -21.55 27.55 35.96
CA ALA A 6 -21.81 28.78 35.20
C ALA A 6 -20.61 29.75 35.20
N LYS A 7 -19.90 29.90 36.34
CA LYS A 7 -18.67 30.70 36.42
C LYS A 7 -17.53 30.11 35.59
N GLN A 8 -17.38 28.79 35.62
CA GLN A 8 -16.37 28.07 34.85
C GLN A 8 -16.63 28.21 33.33
N VAL A 9 -17.90 28.07 32.91
CA VAL A 9 -18.33 28.29 31.52
C VAL A 9 -18.04 29.72 31.06
N ALA A 10 -18.37 30.74 31.86
CA ALA A 10 -18.10 32.12 31.52
C ALA A 10 -16.60 32.40 31.31
N SER A 11 -15.73 31.78 32.10
CA SER A 11 -14.27 31.88 31.94
C SER A 11 -13.74 31.14 30.71
N TYR A 12 -14.40 30.07 30.26
CA TYR A 12 -13.99 29.35 29.06
C TYR A 12 -14.44 30.07 27.79
N GLU A 13 -15.66 30.60 27.80
CA GLU A 13 -16.21 31.40 26.69
C GLU A 13 -15.49 32.75 26.51
N SER A 14 -14.79 33.26 27.52
CA SER A 14 -14.02 34.51 27.39
C SER A 14 -12.72 34.37 26.60
N ILE A 15 -12.29 33.14 26.28
CA ILE A 15 -11.07 32.87 25.53
C ILE A 15 -11.47 32.53 24.09
N ASP A 16 -10.85 33.23 23.12
CA ASP A 16 -11.03 32.92 21.71
C ASP A 16 -10.48 31.51 21.38
N PRO A 17 -11.30 30.59 20.85
CA PRO A 17 -10.86 29.23 20.57
C PRO A 17 -9.81 29.17 19.46
N GLY A 18 -9.80 30.11 18.51
CA GLY A 18 -8.78 30.17 17.46
C GLY A 18 -7.40 30.53 18.01
N GLN A 19 -7.34 31.49 18.94
CA GLN A 19 -6.09 31.84 19.64
C GLN A 19 -5.62 30.73 20.57
N ALA A 20 -6.52 30.14 21.36
CA ALA A 20 -6.17 29.05 22.28
C ALA A 20 -5.66 27.79 21.56
N ASN A 21 -6.16 27.54 20.35
CA ASN A 21 -5.82 26.37 19.54
C ASN A 21 -4.95 26.71 18.33
N ALA A 22 -4.24 27.84 18.32
CA ALA A 22 -3.40 28.26 17.18
C ALA A 22 -2.29 27.22 16.83
N TRP A 23 -1.78 26.51 17.84
CA TRP A 23 -0.83 25.41 17.69
C TRP A 23 -1.39 24.21 16.91
N LEU A 24 -2.72 24.06 16.90
CA LEU A 24 -3.42 22.98 16.19
C LEU A 24 -3.59 23.30 14.70
N GLU A 25 -3.59 24.58 14.32
CA GLU A 25 -3.99 25.07 13.00
C GLU A 25 -3.28 24.34 11.83
N PRO A 26 -1.97 24.06 11.87
CA PRO A 26 -1.28 23.31 10.79
C PRO A 26 -1.75 21.86 10.63
N TYR A 27 -2.41 21.30 11.65
CA TYR A 27 -2.81 19.90 11.73
C TYR A 27 -4.31 19.69 11.56
N ILE A 28 -5.10 20.77 11.54
CA ILE A 28 -6.52 20.70 11.19
C ILE A 28 -6.62 20.36 9.70
N PRO A 29 -7.37 19.30 9.31
CA PRO A 29 -7.57 18.99 7.91
C PRO A 29 -8.13 20.19 7.14
N GLN A 30 -7.65 20.46 5.93
CA GLN A 30 -8.18 21.55 5.11
C GLN A 30 -9.61 21.25 4.60
N GLU A 31 -9.92 19.97 4.43
CA GLU A 31 -11.21 19.51 3.94
C GLU A 31 -12.16 19.10 5.08
N PRO A 32 -13.49 19.17 4.88
CA PRO A 32 -14.47 18.62 5.80
C PRO A 32 -14.11 17.18 6.22
N SER A 33 -13.89 16.99 7.52
CA SER A 33 -13.28 15.79 8.09
C SER A 33 -13.98 15.41 9.39
N SER A 34 -13.73 14.22 9.91
CA SER A 34 -14.34 13.75 11.16
C SER A 34 -13.40 14.04 12.33
N ILE A 35 -13.88 14.78 13.31
CA ILE A 35 -13.12 15.21 14.48
C ILE A 35 -13.79 14.75 15.77
N LEU A 36 -13.00 14.26 16.72
CA LEU A 36 -13.45 13.90 18.06
C LEU A 36 -12.87 14.88 19.08
N ASP A 37 -13.72 15.60 19.78
CA ASP A 37 -13.35 16.45 20.92
C ASP A 37 -13.64 15.69 22.22
N VAL A 38 -12.59 15.23 22.92
CA VAL A 38 -12.72 14.43 24.14
C VAL A 38 -12.61 15.31 25.37
N GLY A 39 -13.66 15.30 26.20
CA GLY A 39 -13.84 16.21 27.32
C GLY A 39 -14.16 17.62 26.85
N ALA A 40 -15.11 17.71 25.91
CA ALA A 40 -15.50 18.94 25.22
C ALA A 40 -16.05 20.03 26.16
N GLY A 41 -16.39 19.69 27.42
CA GLY A 41 -16.89 20.65 28.40
C GLY A 41 -18.14 21.35 27.91
N ASN A 42 -18.06 22.68 27.80
CA ASN A 42 -19.15 23.53 27.31
C ASN A 42 -19.25 23.58 25.77
N GLY A 43 -18.47 22.79 25.04
CA GLY A 43 -18.57 22.67 23.58
C GLY A 43 -17.93 23.81 22.78
N ARG A 44 -17.14 24.69 23.40
CA ARG A 44 -16.50 25.82 22.71
C ARG A 44 -15.60 25.37 21.56
N ASP A 45 -14.67 24.46 21.83
CA ASP A 45 -13.70 23.99 20.84
C ASP A 45 -14.40 23.15 19.74
N ALA A 46 -15.37 22.31 20.13
CA ALA A 46 -16.23 21.60 19.20
C ALA A 46 -17.02 22.52 18.26
N ALA A 47 -17.59 23.61 18.78
CA ALA A 47 -18.32 24.60 17.97
C ALA A 47 -17.40 25.32 16.98
N TRP A 48 -16.20 25.68 17.41
CA TRP A 48 -15.19 26.30 16.55
C TRP A 48 -14.77 25.37 15.40
N LEU A 49 -14.46 24.11 15.70
CA LEU A 49 -14.11 23.10 14.68
C LEU A 49 -15.29 22.83 13.73
N ALA A 50 -16.52 22.79 14.24
CA ALA A 50 -17.71 22.67 13.41
C ALA A 50 -17.92 23.90 12.49
N SER A 51 -17.60 25.11 12.95
CA SER A 51 -17.67 26.33 12.11
C SER A 51 -16.69 26.33 10.94
N LYS A 52 -15.64 25.50 11.00
CA LYS A 52 -14.71 25.26 9.89
C LYS A 52 -15.22 24.20 8.88
N GLY A 53 -16.43 23.65 9.10
CA GLY A 53 -17.06 22.69 8.20
C GLY A 53 -16.80 21.22 8.54
N HIS A 54 -16.13 20.92 9.65
CA HIS A 54 -15.87 19.54 10.08
C HIS A 54 -17.09 18.90 10.76
N GLN A 55 -17.16 17.57 10.69
CA GLN A 55 -18.11 16.79 11.46
C GLN A 55 -17.52 16.48 12.83
N VAL A 56 -18.04 17.13 13.87
CA VAL A 56 -17.47 17.03 15.22
C VAL A 56 -18.35 16.18 16.13
N ILE A 57 -17.73 15.19 16.78
CA ILE A 57 -18.29 14.44 17.90
C ILE A 57 -17.65 14.97 19.18
N ALA A 58 -18.46 15.50 20.09
CA ALA A 58 -18.04 16.09 21.36
C ALA A 58 -18.39 15.14 22.51
N VAL A 59 -17.37 14.53 23.13
CA VAL A 59 -17.52 13.62 24.26
C VAL A 59 -17.40 14.42 25.56
N GLU A 60 -18.43 14.36 26.40
CA GLU A 60 -18.41 15.03 27.71
C GLU A 60 -19.22 14.22 28.74
N PRO A 61 -18.65 13.75 29.86
CA PRO A 61 -19.38 12.97 30.86
C PRO A 61 -20.35 13.77 31.73
N SER A 62 -20.07 15.04 31.99
CA SER A 62 -20.90 15.88 32.86
C SER A 62 -22.19 16.31 32.16
N ARG A 63 -23.33 15.87 32.71
CA ARG A 63 -24.64 16.32 32.24
C ARG A 63 -24.82 17.84 32.33
N GLY A 64 -24.21 18.47 33.34
CA GLY A 64 -24.25 19.93 33.50
C GLY A 64 -23.54 20.64 32.35
N MET A 65 -22.30 20.23 32.05
CA MET A 65 -21.53 20.80 30.95
C MET A 65 -22.20 20.58 29.59
N ARG A 66 -22.77 19.38 29.35
CA ARG A 66 -23.53 19.12 28.11
C ARG A 66 -24.73 20.05 27.95
N ARG A 67 -25.47 20.34 29.03
CA ARG A 67 -26.59 21.32 28.99
C ARG A 67 -26.10 22.72 28.65
N GLU A 68 -24.95 23.13 29.20
CA GLU A 68 -24.35 24.43 28.87
C GLU A 68 -23.88 24.48 27.41
N ALA A 69 -23.32 23.39 26.89
CA ALA A 69 -22.98 23.25 25.47
C ALA A 69 -24.22 23.38 24.57
N GLU A 70 -25.32 22.70 24.90
CA GLU A 70 -26.59 22.85 24.19
C GLU A 70 -27.11 24.30 24.28
N ARG A 71 -26.98 24.95 25.44
CA ARG A 71 -27.47 26.32 25.65
C ARG A 71 -26.68 27.35 24.84
N HIS A 72 -25.35 27.29 24.89
CA HIS A 72 -24.47 28.25 24.23
C HIS A 72 -24.30 28.00 22.74
N HIS A 73 -24.31 26.73 22.32
CA HIS A 73 -23.96 26.30 20.97
C HIS A 73 -25.07 25.51 20.28
N SER A 74 -26.35 25.74 20.65
CA SER A 74 -27.53 25.09 20.04
C SER A 74 -27.62 25.17 18.50
N ARG A 75 -26.94 26.14 17.89
CA ARG A 75 -26.90 26.33 16.43
C ARG A 75 -25.66 25.76 15.76
N SER A 76 -24.72 25.24 16.53
CA SER A 76 -23.46 24.66 16.04
C SER A 76 -23.65 23.21 15.61
N ALA A 77 -23.01 22.81 14.53
CA ALA A 77 -23.20 21.50 13.91
C ALA A 77 -22.27 20.41 14.51
N PHE A 78 -22.39 20.13 15.80
CA PHE A 78 -21.67 19.02 16.45
C PHE A 78 -22.61 18.11 17.24
N THR A 79 -22.20 16.85 17.46
CA THR A 79 -22.98 15.85 18.20
C THR A 79 -22.40 15.63 19.58
N LEU A 80 -23.19 15.85 20.63
CA LEU A 80 -22.80 15.56 22.02
C LEU A 80 -23.00 14.08 22.36
N VAL A 81 -21.99 13.49 22.99
CA VAL A 81 -22.01 12.09 23.45
C VAL A 81 -21.65 12.03 24.93
N ALA A 82 -22.51 11.39 25.72
CA ALA A 82 -22.26 11.12 27.13
C ALA A 82 -21.32 9.91 27.28
N ASP A 83 -20.01 10.17 27.24
CA ASP A 83 -18.97 9.13 27.31
C ASP A 83 -17.72 9.67 28.03
N GLN A 84 -16.75 8.82 28.34
CA GLN A 84 -15.52 9.23 29.03
C GLN A 84 -14.36 8.24 28.87
N LEU A 85 -13.15 8.76 28.96
CA LEU A 85 -11.95 7.96 29.19
C LEU A 85 -11.97 7.36 30.62
N PRO A 86 -11.34 6.18 30.83
CA PRO A 86 -10.49 5.43 29.90
C PRO A 86 -11.23 4.50 28.93
N ASP A 87 -12.57 4.42 29.02
CA ASP A 87 -13.33 3.40 28.29
C ASP A 87 -13.80 3.84 26.90
N ILE A 88 -14.26 5.08 26.80
CA ILE A 88 -14.88 5.73 25.63
C ILE A 88 -15.79 4.77 24.85
N LYS A 89 -16.77 4.20 25.58
CA LYS A 89 -17.54 3.01 25.16
C LYS A 89 -18.46 3.30 23.99
N GLU A 90 -19.23 4.37 24.07
CA GLU A 90 -20.26 4.68 23.10
C GLU A 90 -19.62 5.14 21.79
N THR A 91 -18.58 5.97 21.87
CA THR A 91 -17.82 6.36 20.68
C THR A 91 -17.14 5.14 20.06
N SER A 92 -16.54 4.24 20.85
CA SER A 92 -15.97 2.99 20.33
C SER A 92 -17.00 2.11 19.61
N ARG A 93 -18.24 2.02 20.13
CA ARG A 93 -19.31 1.18 19.56
C ARG A 93 -19.90 1.73 18.27
N SER A 94 -19.76 3.04 18.03
CA SER A 94 -20.27 3.68 16.82
C SER A 94 -19.59 3.18 15.53
N GLY A 95 -18.41 2.58 15.64
CA GLY A 95 -17.59 2.20 14.48
C GLY A 95 -16.98 3.38 13.73
N LEU A 96 -17.09 4.60 14.27
CA LEU A 96 -16.48 5.80 13.71
C LEU A 96 -14.96 5.80 13.94
N SER A 97 -14.27 6.51 13.07
CA SER A 97 -12.85 6.84 13.21
C SER A 97 -12.62 8.29 12.77
N PHE A 98 -11.61 8.92 13.33
CA PHE A 98 -11.42 10.37 13.26
C PHE A 98 -10.08 10.74 12.62
N ASP A 99 -10.09 11.82 11.85
CA ASP A 99 -8.89 12.42 11.25
C ASP A 99 -8.11 13.21 12.32
N LEU A 100 -8.82 13.78 13.30
CA LEU A 100 -8.25 14.51 14.42
C LEU A 100 -8.99 14.14 15.72
N ILE A 101 -8.25 13.90 16.79
CA ILE A 101 -8.78 13.75 18.14
C ILE A 101 -8.16 14.81 19.04
N LEU A 102 -8.99 15.70 19.59
CA LEU A 102 -8.59 16.76 20.50
C LEU A 102 -8.77 16.31 21.95
N LEU A 103 -7.73 16.50 22.76
CA LEU A 103 -7.73 16.34 24.21
C LEU A 103 -7.20 17.63 24.84
N ASN A 104 -8.00 18.69 24.78
CA ASN A 104 -7.63 19.97 25.36
C ASN A 104 -7.90 19.95 26.87
N ALA A 105 -6.86 20.09 27.70
CA ALA A 105 -6.99 20.13 29.15
C ALA A 105 -7.66 18.87 29.78
N VAL A 106 -7.48 17.69 29.18
CA VAL A 106 -8.18 16.46 29.61
C VAL A 106 -7.24 15.42 30.20
N TRP A 107 -6.05 15.24 29.63
CA TRP A 107 -5.16 14.14 29.98
C TRP A 107 -4.76 14.12 31.46
N MET A 108 -4.62 15.31 32.07
CA MET A 108 -4.30 15.43 33.50
C MET A 108 -5.40 14.94 34.43
N PHE A 109 -6.62 14.70 33.97
CA PHE A 109 -7.69 14.12 34.79
C PHE A 109 -7.75 12.59 34.72
N ILE A 110 -6.91 11.96 33.90
CA ILE A 110 -6.86 10.50 33.76
C ILE A 110 -5.88 9.94 34.81
N PRO A 111 -6.34 9.06 35.72
CA PRO A 111 -5.46 8.39 36.67
C PRO A 111 -4.36 7.60 35.93
N PRO A 112 -3.11 7.53 36.46
CA PRO A 112 -2.01 6.83 35.78
C PRO A 112 -2.35 5.41 35.33
N ALA A 113 -3.06 4.64 36.17
CA ALA A 113 -3.50 3.28 35.84
C ALA A 113 -4.48 3.18 34.65
N GLY A 114 -5.13 4.28 34.26
CA GLY A 114 -6.05 4.35 33.12
C GLY A 114 -5.43 4.91 31.84
N ARG A 115 -4.21 5.47 31.89
CA ARG A 115 -3.61 6.19 30.76
C ARG A 115 -3.28 5.30 29.57
N GLU A 116 -2.69 4.12 29.81
CA GLU A 116 -2.40 3.16 28.74
C GLU A 116 -3.66 2.71 28.01
N ARG A 117 -4.71 2.35 28.77
CA ARG A 117 -6.02 1.99 28.20
C ARG A 117 -6.64 3.14 27.42
N SER A 118 -6.58 4.36 27.95
CA SER A 118 -7.07 5.58 27.28
C SER A 118 -6.35 5.80 25.97
N PHE A 119 -5.01 5.76 25.98
CA PHE A 119 -4.19 5.96 24.80
C PHE A 119 -4.50 4.94 23.71
N ARG A 120 -4.56 3.65 24.07
CA ARG A 120 -4.95 2.57 23.15
C ARG A 120 -6.31 2.81 22.52
N LYS A 121 -7.28 3.32 23.28
CA LYS A 121 -8.62 3.64 22.79
C LYS A 121 -8.62 4.79 21.81
N LEU A 122 -7.85 5.85 22.09
CA LEU A 122 -7.70 7.00 21.19
C LEU A 122 -7.02 6.59 19.89
N ILE A 123 -5.95 5.80 19.95
CA ILE A 123 -5.26 5.25 18.77
C ILE A 123 -6.22 4.40 17.91
N ALA A 124 -7.03 3.54 18.54
CA ALA A 124 -7.99 2.70 17.82
C ALA A 124 -9.14 3.49 17.17
N LEU A 125 -9.38 4.73 17.62
CA LEU A 125 -10.35 5.65 17.04
C LEU A 125 -9.76 6.55 15.95
N LEU A 126 -8.44 6.55 15.75
CA LEU A 126 -7.83 7.29 14.64
C LEU A 126 -8.03 6.58 13.31
N LYS A 127 -8.30 7.37 12.28
CA LYS A 127 -8.05 6.96 10.90
C LYS A 127 -6.54 6.84 10.66
N PRO A 128 -6.10 6.07 9.64
CA PRO A 128 -4.72 6.13 9.16
C PRO A 128 -4.30 7.58 8.87
N ARG A 129 -3.07 7.98 9.23
CA ARG A 129 -2.57 9.38 9.23
C ARG A 129 -3.22 10.35 10.22
N GLY A 130 -4.24 9.93 10.95
CA GLY A 130 -4.93 10.78 11.90
C GLY A 130 -4.02 11.25 13.03
N VAL A 131 -4.40 12.36 13.65
CA VAL A 131 -3.63 12.99 14.73
C VAL A 131 -4.39 13.02 16.05
N ILE A 132 -3.69 12.80 17.15
CA ILE A 132 -4.14 13.14 18.49
C ILE A 132 -3.42 14.43 18.88
N ALA A 133 -4.20 15.44 19.25
CA ALA A 133 -3.74 16.71 19.77
C ALA A 133 -4.00 16.74 21.28
N ILE A 134 -2.95 16.70 22.10
CA ILE A 134 -3.07 16.73 23.56
C ILE A 134 -2.55 18.06 24.07
N SER A 135 -3.33 18.73 24.91
CA SER A 135 -2.84 19.81 25.76
C SER A 135 -3.02 19.47 27.23
N PHE A 136 -2.03 19.81 28.04
CA PHE A 136 -2.09 19.69 29.49
C PHE A 136 -1.25 20.76 30.15
N ARG A 137 -1.54 21.04 31.42
CA ARG A 137 -0.84 22.09 32.16
C ARG A 137 0.06 21.54 33.27
N THR A 138 1.10 22.28 33.60
CA THR A 138 1.95 22.07 34.78
C THR A 138 2.05 23.38 35.59
N PRO A 139 2.10 23.32 36.94
CA PRO A 139 1.89 22.13 37.77
C PRO A 139 0.41 21.67 37.76
N CYS A 140 0.21 20.37 38.02
CA CYS A 140 -1.12 19.79 38.21
C CYS A 140 -1.59 19.98 39.65
N GLU A 141 -2.85 20.40 39.83
CA GLU A 141 -3.44 20.64 41.15
C GLU A 141 -4.24 19.41 41.63
N SER A 142 -3.66 18.63 42.54
CA SER A 142 -4.26 17.39 43.05
C SER A 142 -5.64 17.59 43.70
N HIS A 143 -5.86 18.71 44.38
CA HIS A 143 -7.16 19.06 44.99
C HIS A 143 -8.29 19.25 43.97
N ARG A 144 -7.96 19.47 42.67
CA ARG A 144 -8.91 19.50 41.56
C ARG A 144 -9.07 18.15 40.86
N GLY A 145 -8.49 17.08 41.40
CA GLY A 145 -8.48 15.76 40.78
C GLY A 145 -7.53 15.63 39.60
N MET A 146 -6.53 16.52 39.48
CA MET A 146 -5.49 16.42 38.46
C MET A 146 -4.34 15.54 38.93
N TYR A 147 -3.81 14.73 38.03
CA TYR A 147 -2.65 13.87 38.21
C TYR A 147 -1.46 14.42 37.43
N PRO A 148 -0.22 14.36 37.97
CA PRO A 148 0.98 14.79 37.24
C PRO A 148 1.10 14.12 35.87
N VAL A 149 1.45 14.90 34.85
CA VAL A 149 1.69 14.46 33.47
C VAL A 149 3.10 14.87 33.07
N SER A 150 3.80 14.04 32.31
CA SER A 150 5.08 14.40 31.71
C SER A 150 5.07 14.12 30.21
N VAL A 151 5.83 14.92 29.45
CA VAL A 151 6.03 14.70 28.02
C VAL A 151 6.61 13.31 27.72
N PRO A 152 7.65 12.81 28.45
CA PRO A 152 8.21 11.48 28.19
C PRO A 152 7.22 10.32 28.38
N GLU A 153 6.24 10.46 29.28
CA GLU A 153 5.19 9.46 29.45
C GLU A 153 4.35 9.31 28.18
N ILE A 154 3.94 10.44 27.58
CA ILE A 154 3.12 10.46 26.37
C ILE A 154 3.95 9.99 25.16
N GLU A 155 5.22 10.36 25.07
CA GLU A 155 6.15 9.86 24.04
C GLU A 155 6.27 8.33 24.09
N GLN A 156 6.41 7.75 25.28
CA GLN A 156 6.49 6.31 25.46
C GLN A 156 5.16 5.60 25.09
N LEU A 157 4.03 6.21 25.43
CA LEU A 157 2.72 5.72 25.01
C LEU A 157 2.55 5.75 23.49
N ALA A 158 3.00 6.81 22.82
CA ALA A 158 2.98 6.91 21.35
C ALA A 158 3.81 5.78 20.72
N LEU A 159 5.07 5.63 21.13
CA LEU A 159 5.98 4.61 20.61
C LEU A 159 5.45 3.19 20.80
N SER A 160 4.93 2.86 21.99
CA SER A 160 4.37 1.54 22.29
C SER A 160 3.13 1.18 21.45
N HIS A 161 2.47 2.17 20.87
CA HIS A 161 1.29 2.01 20.02
C HIS A 161 1.57 2.26 18.53
N GLY A 162 2.85 2.37 18.13
CA GLY A 162 3.23 2.58 16.73
C GLY A 162 2.92 3.98 16.19
N ALA A 163 2.66 4.94 17.08
CA ALA A 163 2.54 6.35 16.74
C ALA A 163 3.85 7.10 17.05
N TYR A 164 3.97 8.33 16.54
CA TYR A 164 5.11 9.19 16.85
C TYR A 164 4.66 10.60 17.22
N VAL A 165 5.46 11.29 18.03
CA VAL A 165 5.24 12.70 18.36
C VAL A 165 5.82 13.55 17.23
N GLU A 166 4.96 14.31 16.56
CA GLU A 166 5.30 15.16 15.42
C GLU A 166 5.70 16.58 15.85
N SER A 167 5.04 17.11 16.89
CA SER A 167 5.41 18.39 17.50
C SER A 167 5.16 18.37 19.01
N THR A 168 6.01 19.11 19.73
CA THR A 168 5.86 19.42 21.15
C THR A 168 6.15 20.90 21.35
N GLU A 169 5.17 21.64 21.88
CA GLU A 169 5.24 23.08 22.10
C GLU A 169 4.85 23.41 23.55
N LYS A 170 5.24 24.61 23.98
CA LYS A 170 4.86 25.18 25.28
C LYS A 170 4.21 26.53 25.09
N SER A 171 3.21 26.85 25.90
CA SER A 171 2.59 28.18 25.91
C SER A 171 2.31 28.67 27.32
N SER A 172 2.20 30.00 27.46
CA SER A 172 1.69 30.62 28.68
C SER A 172 0.18 30.39 28.83
N ASP A 173 -0.32 30.62 30.05
CA ASP A 173 -1.74 30.50 30.36
C ASP A 173 -2.56 31.73 29.90
N PHE A 174 -3.58 31.50 29.08
CA PHE A 174 -4.48 32.56 28.58
C PHE A 174 -5.35 33.22 29.66
N LEU A 175 -5.46 32.63 30.85
CA LEU A 175 -6.15 33.23 32.00
C LEU A 175 -5.22 34.03 32.91
N GLY A 176 -3.96 34.25 32.49
CA GLY A 176 -3.02 35.15 33.18
C GLY A 176 -2.37 34.57 34.44
N ARG A 177 -2.46 33.25 34.66
CA ARG A 177 -1.77 32.58 35.78
C ARG A 177 -0.29 32.38 35.46
N SER A 178 0.59 33.09 36.15
CA SER A 178 2.03 33.09 35.86
C SER A 178 2.77 31.82 36.27
N ASP A 179 2.17 31.00 37.13
CA ASP A 179 2.70 29.73 37.62
C ASP A 179 2.27 28.53 36.75
N VAL A 180 1.41 28.75 35.75
CA VAL A 180 0.86 27.72 34.89
C VAL A 180 1.52 27.76 33.50
N GLU A 181 2.15 26.66 33.13
CA GLU A 181 2.69 26.41 31.78
C GLU A 181 1.84 25.33 31.09
N TRP A 182 1.51 25.55 29.82
CA TRP A 182 0.82 24.57 28.99
C TRP A 182 1.81 23.84 28.10
N HIS A 183 1.64 22.53 27.98
CA HIS A 183 2.32 21.68 27.03
C HIS A 183 1.31 21.23 25.98
N GLN A 184 1.72 21.28 24.72
CA GLN A 184 0.91 20.97 23.55
C GLN A 184 1.67 19.93 22.72
N MET A 185 1.04 18.81 22.42
CA MET A 185 1.66 17.70 21.72
C MET A 185 0.78 17.23 20.56
N ILE A 186 1.40 17.01 19.41
CA ILE A 186 0.77 16.42 18.23
C ILE A 186 1.35 15.02 18.05
N ILE A 187 0.49 14.02 18.06
CA ILE A 187 0.84 12.62 17.93
C ILE A 187 0.19 12.07 16.67
N ARG A 188 0.97 11.52 15.75
CA ARG A 188 0.46 10.99 14.48
C ARG A 188 0.52 9.47 14.43
N LEU A 189 -0.57 8.88 13.93
CA LEU A 189 -0.60 7.48 13.53
C LEU A 189 -0.14 7.35 12.07
N PRO A 190 0.87 6.52 11.74
CA PRO A 190 1.27 6.26 10.36
C PRO A 190 0.15 5.69 9.48
N ASP A 191 0.30 5.79 8.15
CA ASP A 191 -0.59 5.09 7.21
C ASP A 191 -0.01 3.75 6.80
N ASP A 192 -0.73 2.67 7.05
CA ASP A 192 -0.37 1.32 6.65
C ASP A 192 -0.85 0.95 5.22
N GLY A 193 -1.50 1.90 4.52
CA GLY A 193 -2.13 1.75 3.22
C GLY A 193 -3.67 1.72 3.30
N THR A 194 -4.26 1.46 4.47
CA THR A 194 -5.73 1.40 4.60
C THR A 194 -6.38 2.76 4.41
N GLY A 195 -5.65 3.87 4.61
CA GLY A 195 -6.13 5.22 4.36
C GLY A 195 -6.53 5.47 2.90
N ALA A 196 -5.99 4.71 1.96
CA ALA A 196 -6.32 4.83 0.54
C ALA A 196 -7.61 4.09 0.13
N LEU A 197 -8.11 3.16 0.95
CA LEU A 197 -9.25 2.30 0.57
C LEU A 197 -10.54 3.10 0.30
N PRO A 198 -10.90 4.14 1.08
CA PRO A 198 -12.05 5.00 0.76
C PRO A 198 -11.90 5.72 -0.58
N LEU A 199 -10.68 6.20 -0.90
CA LEU A 199 -10.38 6.84 -2.18
C LEU A 199 -10.55 5.85 -3.35
N ILE A 200 -9.97 4.66 -3.23
CA ILE A 200 -10.13 3.59 -4.23
C ILE A 200 -11.61 3.27 -4.41
N ARG A 201 -12.37 3.07 -3.32
CA ARG A 201 -13.81 2.79 -3.38
C ARG A 201 -14.56 3.90 -4.13
N ARG A 202 -14.25 5.17 -3.87
CA ARG A 202 -14.86 6.30 -4.58
C ARG A 202 -14.57 6.23 -6.08
N ILE A 203 -13.30 6.06 -6.49
CA ILE A 203 -12.92 5.96 -7.90
C ILE A 203 -13.60 4.76 -8.57
N VAL A 204 -13.66 3.62 -7.88
CA VAL A 204 -14.23 2.39 -8.41
C VAL A 204 -15.75 2.49 -8.54
N LEU A 205 -16.47 2.99 -7.54
CA LEU A 205 -17.94 2.88 -7.51
C LEU A 205 -18.68 4.19 -7.85
N LEU A 206 -18.13 5.34 -7.47
CA LEU A 206 -18.88 6.61 -7.49
C LEU A 206 -18.49 7.53 -8.64
N ASP A 207 -17.22 7.50 -9.04
CA ASP A 207 -16.74 8.31 -10.16
C ASP A 207 -17.44 7.93 -11.47
N ASP A 208 -17.81 8.94 -12.25
CA ASP A 208 -18.31 8.73 -13.62
C ASP A 208 -17.22 8.12 -14.51
N LYS A 209 -17.66 7.21 -15.38
CA LYS A 209 -16.80 6.42 -16.27
C LYS A 209 -17.41 6.39 -17.67
N SER A 210 -16.76 7.08 -18.60
CA SER A 210 -17.09 7.03 -20.04
C SER A 210 -16.39 5.89 -20.79
N SER A 211 -15.38 5.28 -20.16
CA SER A 211 -14.65 4.10 -20.61
C SER A 211 -14.16 3.29 -19.41
N THR A 212 -13.54 2.13 -19.66
CA THR A 212 -12.93 1.28 -18.61
C THR A 212 -11.60 1.80 -18.07
N TYR A 213 -11.16 2.99 -18.49
CA TYR A 213 -9.80 3.48 -18.30
C TYR A 213 -9.41 3.73 -16.84
N LYS A 214 -10.32 4.27 -16.01
CA LYS A 214 -10.06 4.47 -14.57
C LYS A 214 -9.73 3.15 -13.86
N LEU A 215 -10.49 2.10 -14.17
CA LEU A 215 -10.30 0.76 -13.60
C LEU A 215 -9.03 0.11 -14.14
N ALA A 216 -8.74 0.30 -15.43
CA ALA A 216 -7.51 -0.15 -16.03
C ALA A 216 -6.27 0.50 -15.42
N LEU A 217 -6.31 1.79 -15.08
CA LEU A 217 -5.17 2.46 -14.44
C LEU A 217 -4.90 1.85 -13.07
N LEU A 218 -5.92 1.81 -12.21
CA LEU A 218 -5.80 1.26 -10.87
C LEU A 218 -5.35 -0.20 -10.89
N ARG A 219 -5.90 -1.01 -11.81
CA ARG A 219 -5.49 -2.39 -11.98
C ARG A 219 -4.07 -2.51 -12.50
N SER A 220 -3.65 -1.67 -13.46
CA SER A 220 -2.26 -1.65 -13.96
C SER A 220 -1.28 -1.32 -12.83
N LEU A 221 -1.58 -0.31 -12.01
CA LEU A 221 -0.77 0.03 -10.84
C LEU A 221 -0.74 -1.11 -9.81
N CYS A 222 -1.89 -1.76 -9.54
CA CYS A 222 -1.96 -2.94 -8.68
C CYS A 222 -1.05 -4.07 -9.20
N ARG A 223 -1.02 -4.28 -10.52
CA ARG A 223 -0.16 -5.28 -11.16
C ARG A 223 1.31 -4.91 -11.05
N VAL A 224 1.69 -3.66 -11.31
CA VAL A 224 3.09 -3.22 -11.12
C VAL A 224 3.51 -3.35 -9.66
N ALA A 225 2.66 -2.93 -8.71
CA ALA A 225 2.93 -3.05 -7.27
C ALA A 225 3.08 -4.51 -6.80
N SER A 226 2.33 -5.44 -7.40
CA SER A 226 2.39 -6.85 -7.00
C SER A 226 3.46 -7.63 -7.75
N ILE A 227 3.77 -7.28 -8.99
CA ILE A 227 4.66 -8.06 -9.87
C ILE A 227 6.05 -7.46 -9.95
N SER A 228 6.16 -6.15 -10.10
CA SER A 228 7.45 -5.49 -10.28
C SER A 228 7.60 -4.30 -9.33
N PRO A 229 7.43 -4.50 -8.00
CA PRO A 229 7.49 -3.40 -7.05
C PRO A 229 8.87 -2.73 -6.96
N GLY A 230 9.94 -3.40 -7.40
CA GLY A 230 11.28 -2.82 -7.43
C GLY A 230 11.49 -1.77 -8.54
N LEU A 231 10.52 -1.61 -9.44
CA LEU A 231 10.51 -0.49 -10.39
C LEU A 231 10.03 0.83 -9.76
N ALA A 232 9.51 0.80 -8.54
CA ALA A 232 8.98 1.98 -7.87
C ALA A 232 10.01 2.58 -6.91
N HIS A 233 10.15 3.91 -6.96
CA HIS A 233 11.10 4.67 -6.14
C HIS A 233 10.36 5.61 -5.21
N GLU A 234 10.73 5.61 -3.93
CA GLU A 234 10.22 6.61 -3.00
C GLU A 234 10.77 7.99 -3.36
N SER A 235 9.88 8.97 -3.52
CA SER A 235 10.22 10.36 -3.83
C SER A 235 9.65 11.24 -2.71
N GLY A 236 10.51 11.64 -1.77
CA GLY A 236 10.07 12.35 -0.56
C GLY A 236 9.28 11.46 0.40
N SER A 237 8.59 12.08 1.37
CA SER A 237 7.86 11.37 2.44
C SER A 237 6.53 10.76 2.00
N ASP A 238 5.91 11.30 0.94
CA ASP A 238 4.50 11.04 0.64
C ASP A 238 4.21 10.63 -0.81
N GLN A 239 5.23 10.44 -1.64
CA GLN A 239 5.07 10.06 -3.05
C GLN A 239 5.99 8.91 -3.48
N VAL A 240 5.54 8.20 -4.50
CA VAL A 240 6.27 7.11 -5.15
C VAL A 240 6.26 7.37 -6.65
N THR A 241 7.43 7.27 -7.27
CA THR A 241 7.62 7.45 -8.71
C THR A 241 7.78 6.10 -9.38
N ILE A 242 7.09 5.89 -10.50
CA ILE A 242 7.07 4.64 -11.26
C ILE A 242 7.32 4.94 -12.75
N PRO A 243 8.17 4.17 -13.45
CA PRO A 243 8.32 4.29 -14.89
C PRO A 243 6.99 4.13 -15.63
N LEU A 244 6.59 5.14 -16.41
CA LEU A 244 5.31 5.16 -17.11
C LEU A 244 5.18 4.02 -18.13
N GLY A 245 6.30 3.60 -18.75
CA GLY A 245 6.33 2.48 -19.67
C GLY A 245 5.93 1.15 -19.00
N ALA A 246 6.24 0.95 -17.72
CA ALA A 246 5.84 -0.25 -16.99
C ALA A 246 4.32 -0.26 -16.73
N VAL A 247 3.75 0.90 -16.38
CA VAL A 247 2.30 1.07 -16.25
C VAL A 247 1.61 0.86 -17.60
N ALA A 248 2.17 1.39 -18.69
CA ALA A 248 1.66 1.23 -20.05
C ALA A 248 1.73 -0.23 -20.53
N LEU A 249 2.78 -0.99 -20.16
CA LEU A 249 2.87 -2.41 -20.48
C LEU A 249 1.78 -3.20 -19.77
N ALA A 250 1.63 -3.01 -18.45
CA ALA A 250 0.57 -3.65 -17.67
C ALA A 250 -0.81 -3.28 -18.22
N TRP A 251 -1.01 -2.03 -18.62
CA TRP A 251 -2.22 -1.55 -19.26
C TRP A 251 -2.53 -2.34 -20.53
N ILE A 252 -1.61 -2.39 -21.50
CA ILE A 252 -1.79 -3.13 -22.76
C ILE A 252 -2.12 -4.59 -22.48
N GLN A 253 -1.37 -5.25 -21.59
CA GLN A 253 -1.57 -6.65 -21.24
C GLN A 253 -2.97 -6.94 -20.70
N LEU A 254 -3.57 -6.01 -19.95
CA LEU A 254 -4.94 -6.15 -19.45
C LEU A 254 -5.98 -6.05 -20.58
N TYR A 255 -5.74 -5.24 -21.60
CA TYR A 255 -6.68 -5.05 -22.71
C TYR A 255 -6.59 -6.12 -23.78
N LEU A 256 -5.40 -6.63 -24.11
CA LEU A 256 -5.22 -7.55 -25.24
C LEU A 256 -6.20 -8.73 -25.29
N PRO A 257 -6.42 -9.52 -24.22
CA PRO A 257 -7.38 -10.63 -24.27
C PRO A 257 -8.82 -10.15 -24.46
N LEU A 258 -9.15 -8.96 -23.95
CA LEU A 258 -10.47 -8.35 -24.07
C LEU A 258 -10.72 -7.86 -25.50
N LEU A 259 -9.77 -7.13 -26.08
CA LEU A 259 -9.87 -6.60 -27.44
C LEU A 259 -9.87 -7.72 -28.49
N LYS A 260 -9.06 -8.78 -28.34
CA LYS A 260 -9.10 -9.96 -29.21
C LYS A 260 -10.46 -10.67 -29.18
N ALA A 261 -11.15 -10.61 -28.05
CA ALA A 261 -12.47 -11.21 -27.88
C ALA A 261 -13.62 -10.21 -28.16
N ASP A 262 -13.30 -9.03 -28.69
CA ASP A 262 -14.22 -7.92 -28.98
C ASP A 262 -15.03 -7.44 -27.75
N MET A 263 -14.48 -7.56 -26.55
CA MET A 263 -15.16 -7.11 -25.33
C MET A 263 -15.20 -5.58 -25.28
N PRO A 264 -16.38 -4.94 -25.10
CA PRO A 264 -16.52 -3.51 -25.25
C PRO A 264 -15.89 -2.73 -24.09
N GLN A 265 -15.01 -1.77 -24.39
CA GLN A 265 -14.31 -0.95 -23.38
C GLN A 265 -14.87 0.46 -23.21
N ASN A 266 -15.78 0.86 -24.11
CA ASN A 266 -16.55 2.09 -24.07
C ASN A 266 -17.79 1.92 -24.96
N PRO A 267 -18.77 2.86 -24.94
CA PRO A 267 -20.01 2.70 -25.70
C PRO A 267 -19.85 2.53 -27.22
N ARG A 268 -18.74 2.99 -27.81
CA ARG A 268 -18.48 2.93 -29.26
C ARG A 268 -17.54 1.79 -29.69
N ASN A 269 -16.89 1.12 -28.75
CA ASN A 269 -15.93 0.06 -29.06
C ASN A 269 -16.67 -1.26 -29.35
N GLU A 270 -16.80 -1.60 -30.62
CA GLU A 270 -17.51 -2.80 -31.08
C GLU A 270 -16.56 -3.95 -31.44
N SER A 271 -15.40 -3.65 -32.02
CA SER A 271 -14.41 -4.67 -32.38
C SER A 271 -12.97 -4.18 -32.22
N GLY A 272 -12.11 -5.08 -31.74
CA GLY A 272 -10.67 -4.86 -31.61
C GLY A 272 -10.31 -3.50 -31.02
N GLY A 273 -9.34 -2.81 -31.62
CA GLY A 273 -8.90 -1.47 -31.23
C GLY A 273 -9.85 -0.32 -31.64
N GLN A 274 -10.99 -0.57 -32.28
CA GLN A 274 -11.85 0.51 -32.78
C GLN A 274 -12.35 1.39 -31.64
N TYR A 275 -12.23 2.72 -31.79
CA TYR A 275 -12.61 3.71 -30.79
C TYR A 275 -11.89 3.56 -29.43
N ILE A 276 -10.75 2.87 -29.38
CA ILE A 276 -9.86 2.83 -28.23
C ILE A 276 -8.81 3.93 -28.40
N GLY A 277 -8.67 4.81 -27.40
CA GLY A 277 -7.83 6.00 -27.48
C GLY A 277 -6.33 5.75 -27.65
N PHE A 278 -5.85 4.54 -27.31
CA PHE A 278 -4.46 4.09 -27.50
C PHE A 278 -4.28 3.09 -28.65
N ALA A 279 -5.33 2.83 -29.43
CA ALA A 279 -5.20 1.95 -30.58
C ALA A 279 -4.41 2.59 -31.71
N ASN A 280 -3.53 1.78 -32.30
CA ASN A 280 -2.74 2.10 -33.47
C ASN A 280 -2.51 0.80 -34.27
N ASN A 281 -1.98 0.91 -35.49
CA ASN A 281 -1.71 -0.27 -36.33
C ASN A 281 -0.80 -1.31 -35.63
N ALA A 282 0.13 -0.85 -34.79
CA ALA A 282 1.00 -1.73 -34.01
C ALA A 282 0.22 -2.54 -32.96
N LEU A 283 -0.80 -1.95 -32.32
CA LEU A 283 -1.64 -2.64 -31.36
C LEU A 283 -2.42 -3.77 -32.03
N ASP A 284 -2.86 -3.60 -33.27
CA ASP A 284 -3.55 -4.67 -34.01
C ASP A 284 -2.65 -5.91 -34.19
N THR A 285 -1.34 -5.71 -34.42
CA THR A 285 -0.36 -6.82 -34.42
C THR A 285 -0.29 -7.51 -33.06
N LEU A 286 -0.30 -6.75 -31.96
CA LEU A 286 -0.28 -7.30 -30.60
C LEU A 286 -1.59 -8.04 -30.26
N ILE A 287 -2.74 -7.55 -30.75
CA ILE A 287 -4.06 -8.18 -30.59
C ILE A 287 -4.11 -9.54 -31.32
N ALA A 288 -3.44 -9.67 -32.47
CA ALA A 288 -3.37 -10.95 -33.17
C ALA A 288 -2.68 -12.04 -32.32
N SER A 289 -1.61 -11.69 -31.61
CA SER A 289 -0.78 -12.60 -30.79
C SER A 289 -0.67 -12.18 -29.32
N PRO A 290 -1.78 -12.17 -28.56
CA PRO A 290 -1.80 -11.60 -27.21
C PRO A 290 -1.04 -12.46 -26.21
N GLN A 291 -0.93 -13.77 -26.41
CA GLN A 291 -0.19 -14.67 -25.52
C GLN A 291 1.28 -14.29 -25.42
N GLU A 292 1.88 -13.87 -26.54
CA GLU A 292 3.30 -13.52 -26.57
C GLU A 292 3.57 -12.21 -25.83
N THR A 293 2.68 -11.23 -25.97
CA THR A 293 2.79 -9.94 -25.28
C THR A 293 2.43 -10.05 -23.79
N ALA A 294 1.48 -10.93 -23.44
CA ALA A 294 1.07 -11.18 -22.06
C ALA A 294 2.18 -11.84 -21.22
N GLN A 295 3.15 -12.50 -21.86
CA GLN A 295 4.33 -13.08 -21.21
C GLN A 295 5.47 -12.08 -20.98
N LEU A 296 5.40 -10.88 -21.59
CA LEU A 296 6.46 -9.89 -21.46
C LEU A 296 6.57 -9.38 -20.03
N ARG A 297 7.81 -9.32 -19.55
CA ARG A 297 8.17 -8.91 -18.20
C ARG A 297 9.53 -8.20 -18.23
N PRO A 298 9.90 -7.46 -17.18
CA PRO A 298 11.26 -6.94 -17.04
C PRO A 298 12.30 -8.05 -17.27
N GLY A 299 13.33 -7.75 -18.05
CA GLY A 299 14.36 -8.68 -18.51
C GLY A 299 14.14 -9.25 -19.92
N ALA A 300 12.94 -9.15 -20.50
CA ALA A 300 12.68 -9.64 -21.86
C ALA A 300 13.35 -8.76 -22.93
N SER A 301 13.85 -9.39 -23.99
CA SER A 301 14.44 -8.71 -25.15
C SER A 301 13.58 -8.93 -26.39
N LEU A 302 13.33 -7.87 -27.15
CA LEU A 302 12.59 -7.92 -28.42
C LEU A 302 13.41 -7.32 -29.55
N TYR A 303 13.15 -7.82 -30.76
CA TYR A 303 13.89 -7.48 -31.97
C TYR A 303 12.94 -7.07 -33.10
N GLU A 304 13.47 -6.28 -34.04
CA GLU A 304 12.87 -5.85 -35.28
C GLU A 304 11.43 -5.32 -35.12
N ASP A 305 10.47 -5.86 -35.87
CA ASP A 305 9.13 -5.30 -35.94
C ASP A 305 8.37 -5.46 -34.62
N ARG A 306 8.66 -6.52 -33.84
CA ARG A 306 8.08 -6.67 -32.50
C ARG A 306 8.54 -5.59 -31.53
N ALA A 307 9.81 -5.20 -31.61
CA ALA A 307 10.35 -4.12 -30.80
C ALA A 307 9.68 -2.78 -31.17
N LYS A 308 9.51 -2.51 -32.46
CA LYS A 308 8.84 -1.31 -32.96
C LYS A 308 7.37 -1.27 -32.55
N ASP A 309 6.65 -2.37 -32.76
CA ASP A 309 5.22 -2.45 -32.48
C ASP A 309 4.94 -2.26 -31.00
N LEU A 310 5.66 -2.96 -30.12
CA LEU A 310 5.52 -2.78 -28.68
C LEU A 310 5.84 -1.34 -28.26
N THR A 311 6.98 -0.78 -28.73
CA THR A 311 7.37 0.59 -28.37
C THR A 311 6.31 1.61 -28.81
N SER A 312 5.76 1.42 -30.01
CA SER A 312 4.70 2.28 -30.57
C SER A 312 3.43 2.19 -29.73
N SER A 313 2.97 0.98 -29.40
CA SER A 313 1.78 0.80 -28.55
C SER A 313 1.99 1.31 -27.12
N LEU A 314 3.19 1.14 -26.54
CA LEU A 314 3.53 1.71 -25.23
C LEU A 314 3.47 3.24 -25.24
N ARG A 315 3.94 3.90 -26.31
CA ARG A 315 3.80 5.36 -26.46
C ARG A 315 2.33 5.76 -26.42
N GLU A 316 1.49 5.13 -27.24
CA GLU A 316 0.06 5.51 -27.34
C GLU A 316 -0.69 5.22 -26.04
N ALA A 317 -0.36 4.12 -25.35
CA ALA A 317 -0.89 3.81 -24.04
C ALA A 317 -0.48 4.84 -22.99
N ALA A 318 0.81 5.19 -22.91
CA ALA A 318 1.33 6.23 -22.01
C ALA A 318 0.68 7.60 -22.25
N ALA A 319 0.57 8.01 -23.52
CA ALA A 319 -0.10 9.26 -23.90
C ALA A 319 -1.60 9.24 -23.56
N THR A 320 -2.24 8.09 -23.75
CA THR A 320 -3.64 7.92 -23.39
C THR A 320 -3.82 7.99 -21.89
N ILE A 321 -3.07 7.24 -21.08
CA ILE A 321 -3.15 7.24 -19.61
C ILE A 321 -3.08 8.67 -19.05
N GLU A 322 -2.11 9.47 -19.52
CA GLU A 322 -1.96 10.86 -19.13
C GLU A 322 -3.21 11.68 -19.51
N ARG A 323 -3.65 11.63 -20.77
CA ARG A 323 -4.83 12.37 -21.23
C ARG A 323 -6.10 11.92 -20.51
N MET A 324 -6.24 10.62 -20.28
CA MET A 324 -7.30 9.95 -19.54
C MET A 324 -6.85 8.51 -19.14
N PRO A 325 -6.92 8.16 -17.85
CA PRO A 325 -7.80 8.78 -16.87
C PRO A 325 -7.11 9.78 -15.93
N VAL A 326 -5.79 9.98 -16.02
CA VAL A 326 -5.04 10.78 -15.02
C VAL A 326 -5.61 12.20 -14.87
N ARG A 327 -5.88 12.90 -15.98
CA ARG A 327 -6.53 14.23 -15.98
C ARG A 327 -7.98 14.26 -15.47
N TYR A 328 -8.56 13.16 -15.02
CA TYR A 328 -9.93 13.08 -14.52
C TYR A 328 -10.01 12.40 -13.14
N LEU A 329 -8.86 12.23 -12.47
CA LEU A 329 -8.74 11.63 -11.16
C LEU A 329 -8.20 12.68 -10.19
N TYR A 330 -9.13 13.35 -9.52
CA TYR A 330 -8.86 14.42 -8.56
C TYR A 330 -9.45 14.08 -7.19
N TYR A 331 -8.77 14.56 -6.16
CA TYR A 331 -9.34 14.67 -4.83
C TYR A 331 -10.53 15.65 -4.83
N PRO A 332 -11.41 15.63 -3.81
CA PRO A 332 -12.53 16.57 -3.73
C PRO A 332 -12.08 18.05 -3.76
N ASP A 333 -10.88 18.35 -3.28
CA ASP A 333 -10.25 19.68 -3.27
C ASP A 333 -9.74 20.15 -4.65
N GLY A 334 -9.85 19.29 -5.69
CA GLY A 334 -9.39 19.57 -7.05
C GLY A 334 -7.91 19.26 -7.31
N GLN A 335 -7.15 18.76 -6.32
CA GLN A 335 -5.76 18.32 -6.53
C GLN A 335 -5.71 17.02 -7.31
N PRO A 336 -4.77 16.86 -8.27
CA PRO A 336 -4.64 15.61 -9.02
C PRO A 336 -4.18 14.48 -8.10
N ILE A 337 -4.80 13.31 -8.21
CA ILE A 337 -4.40 12.12 -7.47
C ILE A 337 -3.08 11.56 -8.03
N PHE A 338 -2.93 11.62 -9.36
CA PHE A 338 -1.76 11.13 -10.08
C PHE A 338 -1.17 12.26 -10.93
N THR A 339 0.15 12.30 -11.02
CA THR A 339 0.85 13.20 -11.93
C THR A 339 1.71 12.39 -12.88
N VAL A 340 1.81 12.81 -14.14
CA VAL A 340 2.66 12.16 -15.14
C VAL A 340 3.63 13.17 -15.73
N THR A 341 4.90 12.81 -15.78
CA THR A 341 5.91 13.52 -16.57
C THR A 341 6.21 12.70 -17.82
N LYS A 342 6.46 13.37 -18.95
CA LYS A 342 6.89 12.70 -20.20
C LYS A 342 8.34 12.98 -20.49
N ARG A 343 9.00 12.02 -21.11
CA ARG A 343 10.32 12.19 -21.70
C ARG A 343 10.25 11.96 -23.21
N ARG A 344 11.27 12.46 -23.92
CA ARG A 344 11.45 12.13 -25.33
C ARG A 344 12.03 10.72 -25.38
N PHE A 345 11.41 9.87 -26.18
CA PHE A 345 11.83 8.49 -26.38
C PHE A 345 12.22 8.27 -27.85
N ARG A 346 12.95 7.18 -28.14
CA ARG A 346 13.33 6.79 -29.51
C ARG A 346 12.80 5.39 -29.82
N ILE A 347 12.32 5.19 -31.04
CA ILE A 347 11.90 3.85 -31.50
C ILE A 347 13.15 3.09 -31.95
N GLY A 348 13.54 2.08 -31.15
CA GLY A 348 14.63 1.17 -31.46
C GLY A 348 14.17 -0.08 -32.21
N ARG A 349 15.07 -0.70 -32.98
CA ARG A 349 14.88 -2.05 -33.56
C ARG A 349 15.25 -3.17 -32.59
N PHE A 350 15.87 -2.82 -31.48
CA PHE A 350 16.17 -3.72 -30.37
C PHE A 350 15.75 -2.99 -29.10
N ILE A 351 14.96 -3.66 -28.28
CA ILE A 351 14.57 -3.14 -26.97
C ILE A 351 14.79 -4.22 -25.93
N LYS A 352 15.21 -3.78 -24.75
CA LYS A 352 15.28 -4.59 -23.56
C LYS A 352 14.35 -3.99 -22.53
N LEU A 353 13.44 -4.79 -22.01
CA LEU A 353 12.48 -4.33 -21.01
C LEU A 353 13.17 -4.19 -19.67
N ASN A 354 13.72 -3.02 -19.38
CA ASN A 354 14.33 -2.68 -18.09
C ASN A 354 13.78 -1.33 -17.61
N GLU A 355 14.20 -0.94 -16.41
CA GLU A 355 13.80 0.32 -15.78
C GLU A 355 14.10 1.54 -16.66
N ASP A 356 15.30 1.59 -17.25
CA ASP A 356 15.72 2.69 -18.14
C ASP A 356 14.78 2.83 -19.33
N TYR A 357 14.52 1.72 -20.04
CA TYR A 357 13.61 1.68 -21.18
C TYR A 357 12.20 2.11 -20.79
N PHE A 358 11.67 1.61 -19.67
CA PHE A 358 10.34 2.02 -19.21
C PHE A 358 10.28 3.50 -18.82
N SER A 359 11.40 4.08 -18.36
CA SER A 359 11.50 5.47 -17.96
C SER A 359 11.63 6.42 -19.15
N GLU A 360 12.00 5.94 -20.34
CA GLU A 360 11.98 6.74 -21.58
C GLU A 360 10.59 7.30 -21.91
N PHE A 361 9.53 6.59 -21.51
CA PHE A 361 8.15 7.03 -21.70
C PHE A 361 7.74 8.12 -20.70
N GLY A 362 8.54 8.34 -19.66
CA GLY A 362 8.24 9.26 -18.56
C GLY A 362 8.00 8.53 -17.24
N GLU A 363 7.48 9.27 -16.27
CA GLU A 363 7.26 8.78 -14.91
C GLU A 363 5.84 9.12 -14.44
N MET A 364 5.23 8.21 -13.69
CA MET A 364 3.99 8.44 -12.96
C MET A 364 4.28 8.59 -11.48
N ILE A 365 3.79 9.68 -10.89
CA ILE A 365 3.84 9.96 -9.46
C ILE A 365 2.53 9.47 -8.84
N VAL A 366 2.66 8.61 -7.83
CA VAL A 366 1.56 7.99 -7.09
C VAL A 366 1.69 8.35 -5.60
N PRO A 367 0.61 8.72 -4.91
CA PRO A 367 0.65 8.94 -3.46
C PRO A 367 1.14 7.68 -2.72
N ALA A 368 2.06 7.84 -1.78
CA ALA A 368 2.71 6.70 -1.12
C ALA A 368 1.73 5.79 -0.39
N HIS A 369 0.72 6.37 0.27
CA HIS A 369 -0.34 5.59 0.92
C HIS A 369 -1.14 4.74 -0.07
N LEU A 370 -1.46 5.28 -1.25
CA LEU A 370 -2.13 4.55 -2.32
C LEU A 370 -1.25 3.43 -2.89
N TRP A 371 0.04 3.70 -3.12
CA TRP A 371 0.99 2.67 -3.54
C TRP A 371 1.09 1.52 -2.53
N ARG A 372 1.25 1.84 -1.23
CA ARG A 372 1.23 0.84 -0.14
C ARG A 372 -0.05 0.03 -0.15
N ALA A 373 -1.20 0.67 -0.39
CA ALA A 373 -2.48 -0.01 -0.46
C ALA A 373 -2.52 -1.03 -1.60
N LEU A 374 -2.12 -0.60 -2.80
CA LEU A 374 -2.06 -1.46 -3.98
C LEU A 374 -1.05 -2.60 -3.83
N GLN A 375 -0.04 -2.44 -3.00
CA GLN A 375 0.99 -3.46 -2.76
C GLN A 375 0.56 -4.49 -1.69
N ARG A 376 -0.05 -4.03 -0.58
CA ARG A 376 -0.43 -4.87 0.57
C ARG A 376 -1.82 -5.45 0.45
N TYR A 377 -2.75 -4.69 -0.12
CA TYR A 377 -4.17 -5.02 -0.17
C TYR A 377 -4.64 -5.44 -1.57
N SER A 378 -3.73 -5.78 -2.48
CA SER A 378 -4.04 -6.18 -3.87
C SER A 378 -5.05 -7.33 -3.95
N ILE A 379 -4.97 -8.30 -3.03
CA ILE A 379 -5.89 -9.45 -2.99
C ILE A 379 -7.35 -9.06 -2.72
N TRP A 380 -7.60 -7.89 -2.11
CA TRP A 380 -8.93 -7.34 -1.91
C TRP A 380 -9.29 -6.28 -2.97
N ILE A 381 -8.30 -5.49 -3.41
CA ILE A 381 -8.51 -4.41 -4.39
C ILE A 381 -8.73 -4.95 -5.81
N GLU A 382 -7.91 -5.89 -6.29
CA GLU A 382 -7.98 -6.38 -7.66
C GLU A 382 -9.33 -7.07 -7.98
N PRO A 383 -9.89 -7.94 -7.12
CA PRO A 383 -11.23 -8.49 -7.37
C PRO A 383 -12.33 -7.43 -7.48
N ALA A 384 -12.29 -6.38 -6.65
CA ALA A 384 -13.26 -5.29 -6.73
C ALA A 384 -13.14 -4.51 -8.07
N LEU A 385 -11.92 -4.27 -8.53
CA LEU A 385 -11.66 -3.65 -9.84
C LEU A 385 -12.17 -4.52 -10.99
N VAL A 386 -11.97 -5.84 -10.90
CA VAL A 386 -12.42 -6.81 -11.92
C VAL A 386 -13.95 -6.83 -12.00
N GLU A 387 -14.66 -6.95 -10.88
CA GLU A 387 -16.12 -6.99 -10.87
C GLU A 387 -16.74 -5.69 -11.41
N GLU A 388 -16.20 -4.54 -11.01
CA GLU A 388 -16.68 -3.25 -11.53
C GLU A 388 -16.39 -3.08 -13.03
N TRP A 389 -15.25 -3.59 -13.52
CA TRP A 389 -14.93 -3.53 -14.95
C TRP A 389 -15.86 -4.45 -15.74
N ILE A 390 -16.15 -5.66 -15.23
CA ILE A 390 -17.17 -6.55 -15.79
C ILE A 390 -18.53 -5.85 -15.85
N ARG A 391 -18.94 -5.16 -14.78
CA ARG A 391 -20.21 -4.42 -14.73
C ARG A 391 -20.28 -3.33 -15.80
N LEU A 392 -19.20 -2.59 -16.03
CA LEU A 392 -19.16 -1.58 -17.11
C LEU A 392 -19.27 -2.21 -18.50
N MET A 393 -18.53 -3.28 -18.77
CA MET A 393 -18.56 -3.95 -20.07
C MET A 393 -19.97 -4.46 -20.39
N ARG A 394 -20.71 -4.97 -19.39
CA ARG A 394 -22.13 -5.31 -19.52
C ARG A 394 -22.96 -4.13 -19.97
N GLY A 395 -22.88 -3.02 -19.24
CA GLY A 395 -23.62 -1.81 -19.60
C GLY A 395 -23.22 -1.20 -20.96
N TYR A 396 -22.01 -1.46 -21.47
CA TYR A 396 -21.64 -1.10 -22.84
C TYR A 396 -22.23 -2.06 -23.87
N ALA A 397 -22.15 -3.37 -23.65
CA ALA A 397 -22.72 -4.36 -24.55
C ALA A 397 -24.24 -4.24 -24.67
N ASP A 398 -24.95 -3.99 -23.56
CA ASP A 398 -26.40 -3.77 -23.58
C ASP A 398 -26.76 -2.57 -24.47
N ARG A 399 -25.97 -1.49 -24.42
CA ARG A 399 -26.16 -0.30 -25.28
C ARG A 399 -25.80 -0.54 -26.74
N GLN A 400 -24.96 -1.54 -27.01
CA GLN A 400 -24.56 -1.96 -28.35
C GLN A 400 -25.45 -3.09 -28.91
N ASP A 401 -26.44 -3.55 -28.14
CA ASP A 401 -27.28 -4.71 -28.47
C ASP A 401 -26.48 -6.00 -28.74
N ARG A 402 -25.49 -6.26 -27.87
CA ARG A 402 -24.55 -7.39 -28.02
C ARG A 402 -24.67 -8.40 -26.87
N PRO A 403 -24.83 -9.71 -27.16
CA PRO A 403 -24.79 -10.72 -26.12
C PRO A 403 -23.37 -10.87 -25.56
N LEU A 404 -23.25 -10.86 -24.24
CA LEU A 404 -22.00 -11.16 -23.53
C LEU A 404 -22.08 -12.51 -22.82
N ASP A 405 -21.15 -13.40 -23.14
CA ASP A 405 -20.92 -14.62 -22.37
C ASP A 405 -20.17 -14.27 -21.08
N GLU A 406 -20.87 -14.37 -19.94
CA GLU A 406 -20.33 -14.08 -18.62
C GLU A 406 -19.16 -15.01 -18.24
N LEU A 407 -19.23 -16.29 -18.58
CA LEU A 407 -18.17 -17.25 -18.26
C LEU A 407 -16.90 -16.92 -19.06
N LYS A 408 -17.06 -16.60 -20.36
CA LYS A 408 -15.96 -16.13 -21.20
C LYS A 408 -15.36 -14.84 -20.64
N LEU A 409 -16.19 -13.86 -20.25
CA LEU A 409 -15.74 -12.58 -19.71
C LEU A 409 -14.93 -12.76 -18.43
N ARG A 410 -15.46 -13.55 -17.46
CA ARG A 410 -14.75 -13.87 -16.21
C ARG A 410 -13.43 -14.59 -16.47
N ARG A 411 -13.38 -15.49 -17.46
CA ARG A 411 -12.14 -16.17 -17.87
C ARG A 411 -11.10 -15.19 -18.44
N LEU A 412 -11.52 -14.26 -19.29
CA LEU A 412 -10.63 -13.26 -19.90
C LEU A 412 -10.10 -12.23 -18.89
N MET A 413 -10.89 -11.94 -17.84
CA MET A 413 -10.49 -11.02 -16.78
C MET A 413 -9.52 -11.64 -15.76
N ARG A 414 -9.35 -12.97 -15.76
CA ARG A 414 -8.31 -13.59 -14.93
C ARG A 414 -6.94 -13.06 -15.33
N PRO A 415 -6.05 -12.79 -14.36
CA PRO A 415 -4.68 -12.45 -14.69
C PRO A 415 -4.09 -13.49 -15.64
N TYR A 416 -3.40 -13.03 -16.67
CA TYR A 416 -2.54 -13.93 -17.44
C TYR A 416 -1.42 -14.39 -16.50
N GLU A 417 -1.50 -15.65 -16.07
CA GLU A 417 -0.41 -16.31 -15.36
C GLU A 417 0.59 -16.80 -16.40
N PRO A 418 1.88 -16.44 -16.30
CA PRO A 418 2.89 -17.00 -17.18
C PRO A 418 2.82 -18.53 -17.11
N GLU A 419 3.00 -19.20 -18.25
CA GLU A 419 3.15 -20.65 -18.22
C GLU A 419 4.33 -21.02 -17.32
N ARG A 420 4.07 -21.87 -16.32
CA ARG A 420 5.10 -22.34 -15.41
C ARG A 420 6.19 -23.06 -16.21
N ASN A 421 7.32 -22.41 -16.46
CA ASN A 421 8.36 -22.92 -17.34
C ASN A 421 9.68 -23.13 -16.59
N GLN A 422 9.78 -24.28 -15.92
CA GLN A 422 11.02 -24.74 -15.31
C GLN A 422 11.99 -25.39 -16.31
N GLY A 423 11.57 -25.56 -17.58
CA GLY A 423 12.32 -26.30 -18.59
C GLY A 423 13.65 -25.65 -18.94
N GLU A 424 13.67 -24.33 -19.08
CA GLU A 424 14.90 -23.57 -19.35
C GLU A 424 15.96 -23.79 -18.26
N VAL A 425 15.59 -23.60 -16.99
CA VAL A 425 16.49 -23.77 -15.85
C VAL A 425 16.91 -25.23 -15.68
N ARG A 426 16.00 -26.18 -15.92
CA ARG A 426 16.33 -27.62 -15.92
C ARG A 426 17.39 -27.94 -16.97
N ASN A 427 17.22 -27.44 -18.19
CA ASN A 427 18.18 -27.66 -19.28
C ASN A 427 19.55 -27.03 -18.95
N ARG A 428 19.55 -25.86 -18.32
CA ARG A 428 20.78 -25.22 -17.85
C ARG A 428 21.48 -26.03 -16.76
N ALA A 429 20.74 -26.53 -15.78
CA ALA A 429 21.27 -27.40 -14.74
C ALA A 429 21.85 -28.71 -15.31
N LEU A 430 21.19 -29.30 -16.32
CA LEU A 430 21.71 -30.48 -17.02
C LEU A 430 23.01 -30.18 -17.77
N LYS A 431 23.11 -29.04 -18.46
CA LYS A 431 24.34 -28.60 -19.12
C LYS A 431 25.48 -28.41 -18.12
N LEU A 432 25.21 -27.84 -16.95
CA LEU A 432 26.21 -27.70 -15.88
C LEU A 432 26.64 -29.04 -15.30
N LEU A 433 25.73 -30.00 -15.13
CA LEU A 433 26.05 -31.36 -14.65
C LEU A 433 27.07 -32.08 -15.54
N HIS A 434 27.16 -31.75 -16.83
CA HIS A 434 28.18 -32.30 -17.72
C HIS A 434 29.58 -31.68 -17.52
N LYS A 435 29.65 -30.48 -16.94
CA LYS A 435 30.90 -29.73 -16.75
C LYS A 435 31.40 -29.79 -15.31
N GLN A 436 30.50 -29.83 -14.34
CA GLN A 436 30.80 -29.79 -12.91
C GLN A 436 29.72 -30.48 -12.08
N SER A 437 29.99 -30.66 -10.79
CA SER A 437 28.99 -31.20 -9.85
C SER A 437 27.96 -30.13 -9.52
N VAL A 438 26.67 -30.48 -9.62
CA VAL A 438 25.56 -29.64 -9.14
C VAL A 438 24.99 -30.26 -7.87
N TYR A 439 24.67 -29.44 -6.89
CA TYR A 439 24.19 -29.86 -5.57
C TYR A 439 22.77 -29.37 -5.31
N CYS A 440 22.02 -30.14 -4.51
CA CYS A 440 20.70 -29.73 -4.05
C CYS A 440 20.85 -28.58 -3.04
N VAL A 441 20.24 -27.42 -3.32
CA VAL A 441 20.33 -26.24 -2.44
C VAL A 441 19.81 -26.52 -1.03
N TRP A 442 18.83 -27.41 -0.88
CA TRP A 442 18.24 -27.73 0.43
C TRP A 442 19.00 -28.79 1.24
N THR A 443 19.75 -29.69 0.60
CA THR A 443 20.40 -30.82 1.33
C THR A 443 21.92 -30.85 1.22
N GLY A 444 22.51 -30.05 0.33
CA GLY A 444 23.94 -30.14 -0.01
C GLY A 444 24.36 -31.41 -0.72
N LYS A 445 23.45 -32.38 -0.94
CA LYS A 445 23.77 -33.63 -1.63
C LYS A 445 23.91 -33.41 -3.14
N LYS A 446 24.87 -34.12 -3.74
CA LYS A 446 25.11 -34.10 -5.18
C LYS A 446 23.88 -34.60 -5.96
N LEU A 447 23.57 -33.92 -7.04
CA LEU A 447 22.46 -34.24 -7.94
C LEU A 447 22.94 -35.01 -9.17
N HIS A 448 22.01 -35.78 -9.73
CA HIS A 448 22.16 -36.52 -10.97
C HIS A 448 20.95 -36.23 -11.87
N ALA A 449 21.10 -36.40 -13.19
CA ALA A 449 20.03 -36.10 -14.14
C ALA A 449 18.68 -36.76 -13.81
N LYS A 450 18.69 -37.97 -13.23
CA LYS A 450 17.49 -38.74 -12.86
C LYS A 450 16.78 -38.25 -11.59
N ASN A 451 17.48 -37.58 -10.67
CA ASN A 451 16.92 -37.18 -9.36
C ASN A 451 16.78 -35.65 -9.19
N MET A 452 17.27 -34.89 -10.16
CA MET A 452 17.23 -33.42 -10.18
C MET A 452 15.85 -32.90 -10.54
N HIS A 453 15.35 -31.98 -9.72
CA HIS A 453 14.16 -31.16 -9.92
C HIS A 453 14.56 -29.68 -9.86
N ILE A 454 13.70 -28.80 -10.37
CA ILE A 454 13.82 -27.36 -10.17
C ILE A 454 12.73 -26.95 -9.18
N ASP A 455 13.17 -26.43 -8.05
CA ASP A 455 12.31 -25.92 -6.99
C ASP A 455 12.17 -24.41 -7.08
N HIS A 456 11.00 -23.93 -6.67
CA HIS A 456 10.71 -22.51 -6.47
C HIS A 456 11.04 -22.15 -5.04
N CYS A 457 12.04 -21.29 -4.82
CA CYS A 457 12.42 -20.86 -3.48
C CYS A 457 11.23 -20.23 -2.75
N LEU A 458 10.62 -19.22 -3.38
CA LEU A 458 9.29 -18.71 -3.03
C LEU A 458 8.25 -19.44 -3.89
N PRO A 459 7.27 -20.15 -3.30
CA PRO A 459 6.38 -21.03 -4.03
C PRO A 459 5.47 -20.26 -4.99
N TRP A 460 5.27 -20.82 -6.19
CA TRP A 460 4.42 -20.23 -7.23
C TRP A 460 3.01 -19.86 -6.74
N ALA A 461 2.41 -20.71 -5.88
CA ALA A 461 1.07 -20.47 -5.35
C ALA A 461 0.97 -19.21 -4.46
N ALA A 462 2.07 -18.79 -3.84
CA ALA A 462 2.12 -17.55 -3.06
C ALA A 462 2.59 -16.35 -3.90
N TRP A 463 3.53 -16.59 -4.82
CA TRP A 463 4.13 -15.57 -5.64
C TRP A 463 4.48 -16.14 -7.03
N PRO A 464 3.59 -15.98 -8.03
CA PRO A 464 3.81 -16.48 -9.39
C PRO A 464 5.03 -15.83 -10.08
N CYS A 465 6.19 -16.47 -9.92
CA CYS A 465 7.49 -15.96 -10.35
C CYS A 465 8.41 -17.10 -10.82
N ASP A 466 8.73 -17.08 -12.11
CA ASP A 466 9.66 -17.98 -12.79
C ASP A 466 10.96 -17.23 -13.16
N ASP A 467 11.35 -16.28 -12.32
CA ASP A 467 12.58 -15.52 -12.52
C ASP A 467 13.78 -16.35 -12.06
N LEU A 468 14.93 -16.16 -12.69
CA LEU A 468 16.09 -17.03 -12.54
C LEU A 468 16.57 -17.14 -11.09
N TRP A 469 16.45 -16.05 -10.32
CA TRP A 469 16.80 -16.01 -8.90
C TRP A 469 15.89 -16.88 -8.02
N ASN A 470 14.63 -17.11 -8.43
CA ASN A 470 13.67 -17.91 -7.66
C ASN A 470 13.73 -19.41 -7.97
N LEU A 471 14.45 -19.81 -9.03
CA LEU A 471 14.49 -21.19 -9.53
C LEU A 471 15.82 -21.87 -9.22
N MET A 472 15.76 -22.97 -8.45
CA MET A 472 16.95 -23.60 -7.86
C MET A 472 16.95 -25.13 -8.00
N PRO A 473 18.12 -25.78 -8.13
CA PRO A 473 18.20 -27.22 -8.24
C PRO A 473 17.92 -27.88 -6.87
N ALA A 474 16.96 -28.78 -6.85
CA ALA A 474 16.60 -29.56 -5.68
C ALA A 474 16.52 -31.05 -6.01
N ASN A 475 16.61 -31.89 -4.98
CA ASN A 475 16.23 -33.29 -5.13
C ASN A 475 14.69 -33.43 -5.10
N LYS A 476 14.18 -34.50 -5.72
CA LYS A 476 12.73 -34.78 -5.79
C LYS A 476 12.04 -34.80 -4.41
N ALA A 477 12.68 -35.35 -3.38
CA ALA A 477 12.08 -35.51 -2.06
C ALA A 477 11.87 -34.14 -1.37
N SER A 478 12.87 -33.27 -1.38
CA SER A 478 12.81 -31.91 -0.83
C SER A 478 11.77 -31.05 -1.56
N ASN A 479 11.75 -31.09 -2.90
CA ASN A 479 10.76 -30.36 -3.69
C ASN A 479 9.32 -30.81 -3.39
N LEU A 480 9.09 -32.12 -3.23
CA LEU A 480 7.77 -32.67 -2.90
C LEU A 480 7.37 -32.50 -1.43
N SER A 481 8.33 -32.31 -0.51
CA SER A 481 8.03 -32.00 0.89
C SER A 481 7.73 -30.51 1.08
N LYS A 482 8.47 -29.62 0.41
CA LYS A 482 8.26 -28.17 0.46
C LYS A 482 6.92 -27.77 -0.16
N ARG A 483 6.58 -28.29 -1.34
CA ARG A 483 5.30 -27.99 -2.04
C ARG A 483 5.07 -26.48 -2.16
N ASN A 484 3.94 -25.99 -1.63
CA ASN A 484 3.53 -24.59 -1.63
C ASN A 484 3.96 -23.84 -0.35
N HIS A 485 4.86 -24.40 0.45
CA HIS A 485 5.36 -23.77 1.67
C HIS A 485 6.58 -22.89 1.36
N LEU A 486 6.74 -21.84 2.16
CA LEU A 486 7.98 -21.06 2.22
C LEU A 486 9.05 -21.86 2.97
N PRO A 487 10.35 -21.76 2.63
CA PRO A 487 11.38 -22.20 3.56
C PRO A 487 11.30 -21.34 4.82
N ASP A 488 11.45 -21.93 6.01
CA ASP A 488 11.56 -21.13 7.23
C ASP A 488 12.90 -20.36 7.29
N ASN A 489 13.02 -19.44 8.26
CA ASN A 489 14.19 -18.58 8.39
C ASN A 489 15.49 -19.38 8.61
N ILE A 490 15.43 -20.49 9.36
CA ILE A 490 16.62 -21.32 9.60
C ILE A 490 17.03 -22.02 8.30
N THR A 491 16.07 -22.65 7.63
CA THR A 491 16.29 -23.42 6.40
C THR A 491 16.85 -22.56 5.27
N ILE A 492 16.33 -21.34 5.07
CA ILE A 492 16.83 -20.47 4.00
C ILE A 492 18.25 -19.97 4.29
N ARG A 493 18.56 -19.66 5.56
CA ARG A 493 19.90 -19.22 5.99
C ARG A 493 20.93 -20.33 5.86
N GLU A 494 20.60 -21.54 6.28
CA GLU A 494 21.47 -22.71 6.10
C GLU A 494 21.72 -23.05 4.61
N ALA A 495 20.84 -22.61 3.72
CA ALA A 495 20.96 -22.79 2.28
C ALA A 495 21.66 -21.63 1.55
N GLN A 496 21.93 -20.51 2.22
CA GLN A 496 22.43 -19.27 1.62
C GLN A 496 23.63 -19.49 0.70
N ASP A 497 24.72 -20.06 1.20
CA ASP A 497 25.95 -20.28 0.42
C ASP A 497 25.71 -21.17 -0.81
N ARG A 498 24.85 -22.19 -0.67
CA ARG A 498 24.53 -23.12 -1.76
C ARG A 498 23.66 -22.45 -2.83
N ILE A 499 22.74 -21.59 -2.41
CA ILE A 499 21.91 -20.79 -3.30
C ILE A 499 22.79 -19.80 -4.09
N MET A 500 23.68 -19.08 -3.41
CA MET A 500 24.57 -18.12 -4.06
C MET A 500 25.57 -18.81 -4.99
N THR A 501 26.13 -19.96 -4.59
CA THR A 501 26.98 -20.78 -5.46
C THR A 501 26.23 -21.19 -6.73
N TRP A 502 24.97 -21.63 -6.59
CA TRP A 502 24.12 -21.93 -7.74
C TRP A 502 23.91 -20.71 -8.63
N TRP A 503 23.59 -19.54 -8.07
CA TRP A 503 23.41 -18.32 -8.87
C TRP A 503 24.68 -17.89 -9.58
N ASP A 504 25.85 -18.03 -8.95
CA ASP A 504 27.13 -17.73 -9.58
C ASP A 504 27.40 -18.66 -10.77
N ASP A 505 27.41 -19.97 -10.51
CA ASP A 505 27.65 -21.02 -11.49
C ASP A 505 26.65 -20.97 -12.64
N ALA A 506 25.37 -20.80 -12.29
CA ALA A 506 24.29 -20.84 -13.24
C ALA A 506 24.14 -19.54 -13.98
N TYR A 507 24.27 -18.37 -13.39
CA TYR A 507 23.83 -17.15 -14.08
C TYR A 507 24.92 -16.09 -14.19
N ARG A 508 25.77 -15.90 -13.17
CA ARG A 508 26.69 -14.76 -13.15
C ARG A 508 27.86 -14.86 -14.13
N ARG A 509 28.32 -16.07 -14.45
CA ARG A 509 29.51 -16.30 -15.29
C ARG A 509 29.31 -16.08 -16.79
N ASP A 510 28.07 -15.97 -17.25
CA ASP A 510 27.73 -15.73 -18.65
C ASP A 510 27.01 -14.39 -18.77
N GLU A 511 27.58 -13.45 -19.54
CA GLU A 511 27.15 -12.04 -19.57
C GLU A 511 25.64 -11.89 -19.83
N ALA A 512 25.10 -12.58 -20.83
CA ALA A 512 23.69 -12.47 -21.20
C ALA A 512 22.75 -12.95 -20.08
N THR A 513 23.04 -14.09 -19.45
CA THR A 513 22.22 -14.59 -18.34
C THR A 513 22.42 -13.86 -17.03
N SER A 514 23.62 -13.35 -16.81
CA SER A 514 23.99 -12.52 -15.68
C SER A 514 23.17 -11.22 -15.68
N GLU A 515 23.10 -10.57 -16.83
CA GLU A 515 22.31 -9.36 -17.02
C GLU A 515 20.80 -9.62 -16.81
N ARG A 516 20.25 -10.70 -17.38
CA ARG A 516 18.84 -11.09 -17.18
C ARG A 516 18.53 -11.37 -15.71
N PHE A 517 19.37 -12.15 -15.03
CA PHE A 517 19.21 -12.48 -13.61
C PHE A 517 19.10 -11.22 -12.74
N LEU A 518 20.00 -10.24 -12.96
CA LEU A 518 20.00 -8.99 -12.20
C LEU A 518 18.78 -8.12 -12.49
N LEU A 519 18.38 -8.01 -13.77
CA LEU A 519 17.20 -7.23 -14.14
C LEU A 519 15.91 -7.80 -13.57
N GLU A 520 15.74 -9.14 -13.63
CA GLU A 520 14.59 -9.81 -13.03
C GLU A 520 14.58 -9.64 -11.49
N ALA A 521 15.75 -9.73 -10.83
CA ALA A 521 15.87 -9.52 -9.38
C ALA A 521 15.52 -8.07 -8.99
N LYS A 522 16.11 -7.08 -9.65
CA LYS A 522 15.89 -5.65 -9.37
C LYS A 522 14.43 -5.25 -9.56
N ALA A 523 13.79 -5.74 -10.61
CA ALA A 523 12.38 -5.45 -10.85
C ALA A 523 11.44 -6.05 -9.78
N ARG A 524 11.79 -7.22 -9.23
CA ARG A 524 10.91 -8.01 -8.34
C ARG A 524 11.13 -7.77 -6.86
N LEU A 525 12.36 -7.46 -6.46
CA LEU A 525 12.79 -7.40 -5.07
C LEU A 525 13.01 -5.92 -4.68
N PRO A 526 12.06 -5.26 -3.99
CA PRO A 526 12.11 -3.81 -3.74
C PRO A 526 13.28 -3.35 -2.87
N ALA A 527 13.86 -4.25 -2.07
CA ALA A 527 15.03 -3.92 -1.24
C ALA A 527 16.34 -3.86 -2.05
N LEU A 528 16.33 -4.29 -3.31
CA LEU A 528 17.50 -4.31 -4.17
C LEU A 528 17.67 -2.96 -4.88
N LYS A 529 18.36 -2.01 -4.24
CA LYS A 529 18.51 -0.63 -4.74
C LYS A 529 19.80 -0.39 -5.53
N GLU A 530 20.82 -1.21 -5.32
CA GLU A 530 22.13 -1.04 -5.94
C GLU A 530 22.07 -1.19 -7.47
N SER A 531 22.88 -0.41 -8.18
CA SER A 531 22.98 -0.47 -9.65
C SER A 531 23.65 -1.76 -10.13
N ALA A 532 24.57 -2.30 -9.34
CA ALA A 532 25.29 -3.54 -9.61
C ALA A 532 25.36 -4.39 -8.33
N PRO A 533 24.25 -5.03 -7.92
CA PRO A 533 24.18 -5.71 -6.65
C PRO A 533 25.04 -6.98 -6.63
N LEU A 534 25.62 -7.26 -5.47
CA LEU A 534 26.29 -8.53 -5.17
C LEU A 534 25.24 -9.63 -4.95
N LEU A 535 25.66 -10.89 -4.96
CA LEU A 535 24.75 -12.01 -4.69
C LEU A 535 24.19 -11.98 -3.27
N ASP A 536 24.95 -11.45 -2.30
CA ASP A 536 24.49 -11.23 -0.93
C ASP A 536 23.33 -10.25 -0.87
N ASP A 537 23.36 -9.18 -1.67
CA ASP A 537 22.26 -8.20 -1.75
C ASP A 537 20.99 -8.84 -2.32
N VAL A 538 21.13 -9.66 -3.37
CA VAL A 538 20.02 -10.40 -3.97
C VAL A 538 19.43 -11.40 -2.97
N PHE A 539 20.29 -12.12 -2.23
CA PHE A 539 19.84 -13.05 -1.20
C PHE A 539 19.12 -12.34 -0.06
N PHE A 540 19.67 -11.22 0.42
CA PHE A 540 19.04 -10.40 1.46
C PHE A 540 17.65 -9.92 1.02
N ALA A 541 17.53 -9.42 -0.20
CA ALA A 541 16.26 -8.94 -0.73
C ALA A 541 15.25 -10.08 -0.93
N LEU A 542 15.70 -11.28 -1.33
CA LEU A 542 14.89 -12.51 -1.38
C LEU A 542 14.35 -12.89 0.01
N ASP A 543 15.20 -12.90 1.05
CA ASP A 543 14.80 -13.28 2.41
C ASP A 543 13.83 -12.26 3.03
N LEU A 544 13.99 -10.96 2.71
CA LEU A 544 13.01 -9.95 3.09
C LEU A 544 11.65 -10.21 2.42
N GLN A 545 11.65 -10.56 1.13
CA GLN A 545 10.42 -10.91 0.42
C GLN A 545 9.76 -12.17 0.98
N ARG A 546 10.53 -13.19 1.35
CA ARG A 546 10.05 -14.39 2.06
C ARG A 546 9.34 -14.00 3.37
N THR A 547 9.99 -13.17 4.18
CA THR A 547 9.45 -12.68 5.46
C THR A 547 8.14 -11.92 5.27
N ARG A 548 8.08 -11.07 4.23
CA ARG A 548 6.87 -10.36 3.86
C ARG A 548 5.73 -11.31 3.48
N LEU A 549 5.98 -12.30 2.63
CA LEU A 549 4.97 -13.27 2.24
C LEU A 549 4.41 -14.06 3.44
N TYR A 550 5.27 -14.39 4.41
CA TYR A 550 4.84 -15.02 5.65
C TYR A 550 3.95 -14.10 6.49
N ASN A 551 4.36 -12.85 6.72
CA ASN A 551 3.64 -11.91 7.58
C ASN A 551 2.32 -11.43 6.97
N ASP A 552 2.34 -11.06 5.69
CA ASP A 552 1.20 -10.44 5.00
C ASP A 552 0.17 -11.49 4.55
N HIS A 553 0.62 -12.67 4.10
CA HIS A 553 -0.24 -13.70 3.50
C HIS A 553 -0.37 -14.98 4.32
N ARG A 554 0.34 -15.11 5.45
CA ARG A 554 0.32 -16.30 6.33
C ARG A 554 0.58 -17.61 5.59
N ILE A 555 1.45 -17.57 4.59
CA ILE A 555 1.84 -18.77 3.84
C ILE A 555 2.57 -19.74 4.78
N PRO A 556 2.16 -21.01 4.86
CA PRO A 556 2.81 -22.00 5.70
C PRO A 556 4.31 -22.15 5.42
N GLU A 557 5.10 -22.41 6.48
CA GLU A 557 6.55 -22.63 6.38
C GLU A 557 6.92 -24.12 6.35
N TRP A 558 8.10 -24.41 5.79
CA TRP A 558 8.71 -25.72 5.68
C TRP A 558 10.09 -25.70 6.34
N SER A 559 10.24 -26.48 7.41
CA SER A 559 11.47 -26.60 8.21
C SER A 559 12.52 -27.54 7.62
N GLY A 560 12.63 -27.53 6.30
CA GLY A 560 13.65 -28.28 5.60
C GLY A 560 13.39 -29.79 5.47
N PRO A 561 14.32 -30.50 4.82
CA PRO A 561 14.22 -31.93 4.58
C PRO A 561 14.36 -32.72 5.89
N ARG A 562 13.50 -33.73 6.11
CA ARG A 562 13.52 -34.57 7.33
C ARG A 562 14.94 -35.07 7.63
N GLY A 563 15.49 -34.66 8.78
CA GLY A 563 16.85 -34.98 9.23
C GLY A 563 17.72 -33.75 9.55
N SER A 564 17.28 -32.53 9.22
CA SER A 564 17.92 -31.26 9.62
C SER A 564 17.15 -30.60 10.78
N VAL A 565 17.08 -31.25 11.93
CA VAL A 565 16.62 -30.58 13.16
C VAL A 565 17.86 -30.06 13.87
N PRO A 566 18.04 -28.75 14.04
CA PRO A 566 18.97 -28.24 15.03
C PRO A 566 18.44 -28.69 16.40
N THR A 567 19.28 -29.35 17.18
CA THR A 567 19.02 -29.68 18.58
C THR A 567 18.86 -28.40 19.38
N LEU A 568 17.67 -27.78 19.33
CA LEU A 568 17.31 -26.75 20.29
C LEU A 568 16.98 -27.45 21.59
N LEU A 569 17.80 -27.13 22.60
CA LEU A 569 17.67 -27.56 23.98
C LEU A 569 16.21 -27.50 24.42
N SER A 570 15.64 -28.69 24.63
CA SER A 570 14.48 -28.87 25.50
C SER A 570 14.89 -28.41 26.91
N THR A 571 14.60 -27.15 27.25
CA THR A 571 14.45 -26.77 28.66
C THR A 571 13.15 -27.41 29.15
N ARG A 572 13.30 -28.60 29.73
CA ARG A 572 12.41 -29.03 30.80
C ARG A 572 12.77 -28.20 32.02
N GLU A 573 11.90 -27.27 32.39
CA GLU A 573 11.32 -27.10 33.73
C GLU A 573 10.24 -26.02 33.68
#